data_AF-A0AAV2JTH5-F1
#
_entry.id   AF-A0AAV2JTH5-F1
#
_cell.length_a   1.000
_cell.length_b   1.000
_cell.length_c   1.000
_cell.angle_alpha   90.00
_cell.angle_beta   90.00
_cell.angle_gamma   90.00
#
_symmetry.space_group_name_H-M   'P 1'
#
loop_
_entity.id
_entity.type
_entity.pdbx_description
1 polymer ?
#
loop_
_entity_poly.entity_id
_entity_poly.type
_entity_poly.pdbx_seq_one_letter_code
_entity_poly.pdbx_strand_id
1 'polypeptide(L)'
;MDTLTAARWCGTRSFKGKLYLPQVITMNKEDSLRAVEMLRMCDGLDEEYKEDLSEPFMFMFSLQADYEEFCKEIMDKRQLQVFSGFEMR
;
A
#
# COMPACT_ATOMS: atom_id res chain seq x y z
N MET A 1 -6.58 9.69 -3.02
CA MET A 1 -6.20 8.52 -2.21
C MET A 1 -4.73 8.28 -2.44
N ASP A 2 -3.96 8.31 -1.36
CA ASP A 2 -2.49 8.28 -1.38
C ASP A 2 -1.94 7.03 -2.06
N THR A 3 -2.59 5.88 -1.85
CA THR A 3 -2.28 4.61 -2.52
C THR A 3 -2.29 4.73 -4.05
N LEU A 4 -3.26 5.42 -4.66
CA LEU A 4 -3.28 5.61 -6.12
C LEU A 4 -2.14 6.52 -6.59
N THR A 5 -1.81 7.55 -5.81
CA THR A 5 -0.71 8.46 -6.09
C THR A 5 0.64 7.73 -6.00
N ALA A 6 0.84 6.90 -4.97
CA ALA A 6 2.03 6.08 -4.80
C ALA A 6 2.14 5.02 -5.91
N ALA A 7 1.04 4.35 -6.29
CA ALA A 7 1.04 3.38 -7.38
C ALA A 7 1.44 3.99 -8.73
N ARG A 8 0.99 5.23 -9.01
CA ARG A 8 1.43 5.97 -10.20
C ARG A 8 2.94 6.24 -10.17
N TRP A 9 3.49 6.61 -9.01
CA TRP A 9 4.93 6.80 -8.86
C TRP A 9 5.70 5.50 -9.10
N CYS A 10 5.24 4.38 -8.54
CA CYS A 10 5.85 3.07 -8.79
C CYS A 10 5.90 2.72 -10.28
N GLY A 11 4.86 3.08 -11.05
CA GLY A 11 4.82 2.88 -12.50
C GLY A 11 5.83 3.72 -13.30
N THR A 12 6.47 4.71 -12.69
CA THR A 12 7.52 5.54 -13.32
C THR A 12 8.94 5.08 -13.00
N ARG A 13 9.09 3.95 -12.28
CA ARG A 13 10.36 3.44 -11.76
C ARG A 13 10.57 1.99 -12.17
N SER A 14 11.83 1.58 -12.17
CA SER A 14 12.22 0.17 -12.26
C SER A 14 12.78 -0.24 -10.91
N PHE A 15 12.13 -1.20 -10.26
CA PHE A 15 12.63 -1.83 -9.04
C PHE A 15 13.56 -3.00 -9.39
N LYS A 16 14.48 -3.34 -8.48
CA LYS A 16 15.40 -4.47 -8.69
C LYS A 16 14.67 -5.82 -8.52
N GLY A 17 13.73 -5.86 -7.59
CA GLY A 17 12.88 -7.00 -7.28
C GLY A 17 11.47 -6.83 -7.84
N LYS A 18 10.59 -7.72 -7.40
CA LYS A 18 9.15 -7.66 -7.72
C LYS A 18 8.47 -6.67 -6.79
N LEU A 19 7.54 -5.92 -7.35
CA LEU A 19 6.55 -5.13 -6.63
C LEU A 19 5.17 -5.68 -6.95
N TYR A 20 4.41 -6.04 -5.92
CA TYR A 20 2.99 -6.29 -6.01
C TYR A 20 2.26 -5.01 -5.60
N LEU A 21 1.47 -4.49 -6.54
CA LEU A 21 0.67 -3.31 -6.32
C LEU A 21 -0.59 -3.64 -5.49
N PRO A 22 -1.11 -2.68 -4.70
CA PRO A 22 -2.34 -2.85 -3.94
C PRO A 22 -3.53 -3.28 -4.80
N GLN A 23 -4.31 -4.26 -4.35
CA GLN A 23 -5.49 -4.75 -5.09
C GLN A 23 -6.54 -3.66 -5.33
N VAL A 24 -6.67 -2.71 -4.39
CA VAL A 24 -7.63 -1.61 -4.46
C VAL A 24 -7.48 -0.73 -5.71
N ILE A 25 -6.33 -0.75 -6.39
CA ILE A 25 -6.12 0.03 -7.63
C ILE A 25 -6.82 -0.58 -8.84
N THR A 26 -7.12 -1.88 -8.82
CA THR A 26 -7.79 -2.61 -9.91
C THR A 26 -9.25 -2.92 -9.58
N MET A 27 -9.68 -2.71 -8.33
CA MET A 27 -11.06 -2.83 -7.91
C MET A 27 -11.97 -1.86 -8.67
N ASN A 28 -13.22 -2.26 -8.88
CA ASN A 28 -14.23 -1.34 -9.40
C ASN A 28 -14.55 -0.27 -8.34
N LYS A 29 -15.27 0.78 -8.77
CA LYS A 29 -15.60 1.92 -7.91
C LYS A 29 -16.33 1.50 -6.63
N GLU A 30 -17.30 0.60 -6.72
CA GLU A 30 -18.12 0.19 -5.58
C GLU A 30 -17.29 -0.59 -4.55
N ASP A 31 -16.48 -1.54 -5.00
CA ASP A 31 -15.63 -2.35 -4.13
C ASP A 31 -14.52 -1.51 -3.50
N SER A 32 -13.91 -0.60 -4.26
CA SER A 32 -12.90 0.31 -3.71
C SER A 32 -13.47 1.26 -2.65
N LEU A 33 -14.71 1.73 -2.82
CA LEU A 33 -15.40 2.56 -1.82
C LEU A 33 -15.68 1.76 -0.55
N ARG A 34 -16.20 0.53 -0.68
CA ARG A 34 -16.45 -0.36 0.45
C ARG A 34 -15.17 -0.67 1.23
N ALA A 35 -14.08 -0.99 0.55
CA ALA A 35 -12.79 -1.25 1.19
C ALA A 35 -12.30 -0.02 1.98
N VAL A 36 -12.45 1.19 1.42
CA VAL A 36 -12.07 2.44 2.09
C VAL A 36 -12.96 2.73 3.31
N GLU A 37 -14.26 2.46 3.20
CA GLU A 37 -15.20 2.60 4.33
C GLU A 37 -14.87 1.63 5.46
N MET A 38 -14.62 0.35 5.14
CA MET A 38 -14.22 -0.65 6.12
C MET A 38 -12.93 -0.25 6.84
N LEU A 39 -11.91 0.16 6.10
CA LEU A 39 -10.63 0.61 6.68
C LEU A 39 -10.81 1.80 7.63
N ARG A 40 -11.70 2.75 7.31
CA ARG A 40 -11.99 3.91 8.16
C ARG A 40 -12.79 3.56 9.41
N MET A 41 -13.69 2.59 9.32
CA MET A 41 -14.51 2.16 10.46
C MET A 41 -13.71 1.41 11.52
N CYS A 42 -12.51 0.95 11.17
CA CYS A 42 -11.62 0.20 12.06
C CYS A 42 -10.58 1.06 12.77
N ASP A 43 -10.67 2.39 12.64
CA ASP A 43 -9.85 3.32 13.42
C ASP A 43 -10.25 3.20 14.91
N GLY A 44 -9.46 2.44 15.69
CA GLY A 44 -9.72 2.13 17.10
C GLY A 44 -10.06 0.66 17.43
N LEU A 45 -10.01 -0.26 16.46
CA LEU A 45 -10.11 -1.72 16.69
C LEU A 45 -8.73 -2.38 16.84
N ASP A 46 -8.70 -3.63 17.33
CA ASP A 46 -7.48 -4.43 17.54
C ASP A 46 -6.63 -4.54 16.26
N GLU A 47 -5.29 -4.58 16.43
CA GLU A 47 -4.30 -4.55 15.33
C GLU A 47 -4.49 -5.69 14.32
N GLU A 48 -4.95 -6.87 14.75
CA GLU A 48 -5.21 -8.04 13.88
C GLU A 48 -6.27 -7.73 12.81
N TYR A 49 -7.38 -7.09 13.20
CA TYR A 49 -8.42 -6.68 12.24
C TYR A 49 -7.92 -5.60 11.29
N LYS A 50 -6.97 -4.78 11.73
CA LYS A 50 -6.38 -3.73 10.91
C LYS A 50 -5.46 -4.31 9.84
N GLU A 51 -4.73 -5.39 10.14
CA GLU A 51 -3.89 -6.08 9.16
C GLU A 51 -4.72 -6.63 8.00
N ASP A 52 -5.75 -7.43 8.29
CA ASP A 52 -6.64 -8.03 7.28
C ASP A 52 -7.29 -6.96 6.38
N LEU A 53 -7.73 -5.85 6.97
CA LEU A 53 -8.38 -4.76 6.24
C LEU A 53 -7.40 -3.88 5.45
N SER A 54 -6.12 -3.90 5.82
CA SER A 54 -5.06 -3.17 5.11
C SER A 54 -4.50 -3.93 3.92
N GLU A 55 -4.70 -5.26 3.85
CA GLU A 55 -4.18 -6.11 2.77
C GLU A 55 -4.54 -5.59 1.36
N PRO A 56 -5.77 -5.15 1.06
CA PRO A 56 -6.12 -4.62 -0.27
C PRO A 56 -5.38 -3.33 -0.63
N PHE A 57 -4.84 -2.63 0.36
CA PHE A 57 -4.13 -1.36 0.24
C PHE A 57 -2.61 -1.50 0.25
N MET A 58 -2.09 -2.73 0.45
CA MET A 58 -0.69 -2.98 0.73
C MET A 58 0.18 -3.04 -0.52
N PHE A 59 1.28 -2.29 -0.52
CA PHE A 59 2.38 -2.47 -1.46
C PHE A 59 3.33 -3.54 -0.93
N MET A 60 3.59 -4.59 -1.70
CA MET A 60 4.51 -5.66 -1.27
C MET A 60 5.74 -5.73 -2.18
N PHE A 61 6.91 -5.60 -1.57
CA PHE A 61 8.19 -5.68 -2.28
C PHE A 61 8.88 -7.02 -1.99
N SER A 62 9.53 -7.61 -2.99
CA SER A 62 10.31 -8.83 -2.78
C SER A 62 11.72 -8.55 -2.22
N LEU A 63 12.16 -7.29 -2.20
CA LEU A 63 13.49 -6.89 -1.73
C LEU A 63 13.37 -5.75 -0.72
N GLN A 64 14.05 -5.90 0.42
CA GLN A 64 14.10 -4.87 1.46
C GLN A 64 14.67 -3.54 0.92
N ALA A 65 15.69 -3.58 0.07
CA ALA A 65 16.29 -2.35 -0.46
C ALA A 65 15.33 -1.52 -1.34
N ASP A 66 14.46 -2.19 -2.13
CA ASP A 66 13.45 -1.50 -2.93
C ASP A 66 12.34 -0.93 -2.04
N TYR A 67 11.97 -1.67 -0.99
CA TYR A 67 11.03 -1.20 0.04
C TYR A 67 11.55 0.04 0.77
N GLU A 68 12.82 0.04 1.20
CA GLU A 68 13.44 1.19 1.88
C GLU A 68 13.49 2.43 0.97
N GLU A 69 13.80 2.25 -0.32
CA GLU A 69 13.74 3.34 -1.31
C GLU A 69 12.31 3.88 -1.47
N PHE A 70 11.32 2.99 -1.54
CA PHE A 70 9.91 3.36 -1.58
C PHE A 70 9.50 4.17 -0.34
N CYS A 71 9.81 3.70 0.87
CA CYS A 71 9.47 4.40 2.11
C CYS A 71 10.08 5.82 2.14
N LYS A 72 11.36 5.93 1.80
CA LYS A 72 12.07 7.22 1.76
C LYS A 72 11.44 8.20 0.79
N GLU A 73 10.99 7.75 -0.37
CA GLU A 73 10.39 8.66 -1.35
C GLU A 73 8.91 8.96 -1.03
N ILE A 74 8.13 7.94 -0.72
CA ILE A 74 6.66 8.02 -0.60
C ILE A 74 6.25 8.58 0.76
N MET A 75 6.82 8.07 1.84
CA MET A 75 6.45 8.48 3.19
C MET A 75 7.26 9.70 3.63
N ASP A 76 8.60 9.67 3.50
CA ASP A 76 9.41 10.76 4.05
C ASP A 76 9.34 12.04 3.21
N LYS A 77 9.54 11.94 1.89
CA LYS A 77 9.58 13.12 1.01
C LYS A 77 8.21 13.60 0.56
N ARG A 78 7.32 12.66 0.20
CA ARG A 78 5.99 12.99 -0.33
C ARG A 78 4.90 13.00 0.74
N GLN A 79 5.19 12.51 1.94
CA GLN A 79 4.27 12.49 3.08
C GLN A 79 2.96 11.77 2.77
N LEU A 80 3.00 10.76 1.90
CA LEU A 80 1.85 9.94 1.56
C LEU A 80 1.68 8.83 2.61
N GLN A 81 0.45 8.63 3.08
CA GLN A 81 0.11 7.57 4.02
C GLN A 81 -0.34 6.33 3.25
N VAL A 82 0.48 5.28 3.28
CA VAL A 82 0.24 4.02 2.55
C VAL A 82 0.63 2.82 3.41
N PHE A 83 -0.02 1.68 3.16
CA PHE A 83 0.38 0.40 3.73
C PHE A 83 1.42 -0.24 2.83
N SER A 84 2.50 -0.73 3.40
CA SER A 84 3.56 -1.36 2.63
C SER A 84 4.38 -2.30 3.48
N GLY A 85 4.95 -3.32 2.84
CA GLY A 85 5.89 -4.23 3.47
C GLY A 85 6.79 -4.89 2.44
N PHE A 86 7.61 -5.83 2.92
CA PHE A 86 8.42 -6.68 2.06
C PHE A 86 8.31 -8.14 2.51
N GLU A 87 8.54 -9.06 1.58
CA GLU A 87 8.59 -10.49 1.89
C GLU A 87 9.71 -10.76 2.91
N MET A 88 9.36 -11.12 4.16
CA MET A 88 10.31 -11.69 5.10
C MET A 88 10.61 -13.13 4.67
N ARG A 89 11.81 -13.36 4.16
CA ARG A 89 12.34 -14.71 3.93
C ARG A 89 13.18 -15.18 5.09
#